data_AF-A0A956SZX0-F1
#
_entry.id   AF-A0A956SZX0-F1
#
_cell.length_a   1.000
_cell.length_b   1.000
_cell.length_c   1.000
_cell.angle_alpha   90.00
_cell.angle_beta   90.00
_cell.angle_gamma   90.00
#
_symmetry.space_group_name_H-M   'P 1'
#
loop_
_entity.id
_entity.type
_entity.pdbx_description
1 polymer ?
#
loop_
_entity_poly.entity_id
_entity_poly.type
_entity_poly.pdbx_seq_one_letter_code
_entity_poly.pdbx_strand_id
1 'polypeptide(L)'
;MFTRQAVVAGSPAAGDDVPSPDVPELPDLPVAANDAFDALGNATVNIAAPGVLTNDTLNGGEITAFDANGSSGGTIDLSTDGSFRYTPALDYVGQETFDYTVSNEGGSSTATVTMTSTGRGVFVNNTASAGGDGTQANPFNKLAAAVSEAQSGDTIFVARGTGDGTGLGGSITLPMGVDLVGEGTGLILAQTVVEAGQNPVIRARVTCAGDNIIKGLSFNNTSEPAITILNVSDVTVSDNTFSNGTSQYIDLQSFGGDVTLERNVFTDPPGNDFYIAALSGNGVLNIVDNEFFNTDSEPARTLYEHEITSGSAISINFSNNRALGTSGQFSSGVEIIQFGGDARATISGNELSGFSGNGLFLV
;
A
#
# COMPACT_ATOMS: atom_id res chain seq x y z
N MET A 1 26.94 -46.59 102.52
CA MET A 1 28.11 -45.90 101.91
C MET A 1 28.43 -46.66 100.65
N PHE A 2 28.20 -46.18 99.44
CA PHE A 2 28.72 -44.95 98.84
C PHE A 2 27.68 -44.23 97.97
N THR A 3 28.04 -42.99 97.66
CA THR A 3 27.26 -41.80 97.30
C THR A 3 26.78 -41.74 95.85
N ARG A 4 25.63 -41.07 95.67
CA ARG A 4 25.02 -40.66 94.39
C ARG A 4 25.92 -39.66 93.64
N GLN A 5 26.15 -39.88 92.35
CA GLN A 5 26.61 -38.84 91.42
C GLN A 5 25.39 -38.35 90.62
N ALA A 6 25.05 -37.09 90.79
CA ALA A 6 24.01 -36.42 90.02
C ALA A 6 24.55 -36.12 88.61
N VAL A 7 23.90 -36.67 87.59
CA VAL A 7 24.08 -36.21 86.20
C VAL A 7 23.17 -35.00 86.04
N VAL A 8 23.78 -33.83 85.89
CA VAL A 8 23.13 -32.57 85.56
C VAL A 8 22.57 -32.69 84.14
N ALA A 9 21.30 -32.30 84.00
CA ALA A 9 20.60 -32.18 82.72
C ALA A 9 21.33 -31.19 81.81
N GLY A 10 21.80 -31.65 80.65
CA GLY A 10 21.97 -30.78 79.49
C GLY A 10 20.61 -30.59 78.84
N SER A 11 20.19 -29.33 78.66
CA SER A 11 19.06 -28.99 77.80
C SER A 11 19.19 -29.68 76.44
N PRO A 12 18.12 -30.24 75.84
CA PRO A 12 18.18 -30.59 74.43
C PRO A 12 18.44 -29.29 73.66
N ALA A 13 19.54 -29.26 72.92
CA ALA A 13 19.82 -28.20 71.97
C ALA A 13 18.63 -28.11 71.01
N ALA A 14 18.08 -26.90 70.83
CA ALA A 14 17.27 -26.58 69.68
C ALA A 14 18.14 -26.81 68.44
N GLY A 15 17.85 -27.86 67.70
CA GLY A 15 18.72 -28.33 66.63
C GLY A 15 18.16 -29.58 65.97
N ASP A 16 16.98 -29.44 65.38
CA ASP A 16 16.59 -30.12 64.14
C ASP A 16 15.26 -29.50 63.67
N ASP A 17 15.30 -28.21 63.34
CA ASP A 17 14.46 -27.73 62.24
C ASP A 17 15.15 -28.28 61.00
N VAL A 18 14.73 -29.47 60.57
CA VAL A 18 15.01 -29.92 59.21
C VAL A 18 14.39 -28.85 58.32
N PRO A 19 15.16 -28.08 57.51
CA PRO A 19 14.53 -27.17 56.58
C PRO A 19 13.53 -27.99 55.78
N SER A 20 12.26 -27.59 55.81
CA SER A 20 11.28 -28.12 54.87
C SER A 20 11.94 -28.06 53.50
N PRO A 21 11.93 -29.12 52.69
CA PRO A 21 12.49 -29.01 51.34
C PRO A 21 11.83 -27.80 50.71
N ASP A 22 12.62 -26.80 50.34
CA ASP A 22 12.14 -25.64 49.57
C ASP A 22 11.60 -26.24 48.28
N VAL A 23 10.29 -26.49 48.25
CA VAL A 23 9.59 -26.85 47.02
C VAL A 23 9.67 -25.59 46.17
N PRO A 24 10.35 -25.61 45.01
CA PRO A 24 10.38 -24.44 44.16
C PRO A 24 8.94 -24.02 43.87
N GLU A 25 8.61 -22.77 44.16
CA GLU A 25 7.30 -22.20 43.83
C GLU A 25 7.16 -22.23 42.31
N LEU A 26 6.04 -22.76 41.81
CA LEU A 26 5.77 -22.75 40.38
C LEU A 26 5.67 -21.30 39.89
N PRO A 27 6.11 -21.01 38.66
CA PRO A 27 5.93 -19.69 38.09
C PRO A 27 4.44 -19.34 37.97
N ASP A 28 4.12 -18.05 38.00
CA ASP A 28 2.77 -17.57 37.70
C ASP A 28 2.31 -18.07 36.32
N LEU A 29 0.99 -18.29 36.15
CA LEU A 29 0.43 -18.71 34.87
C LEU A 29 0.75 -17.69 33.76
N PRO A 30 1.01 -18.13 32.52
CA PRO A 30 1.03 -17.21 31.39
C PRO A 30 -0.35 -16.57 31.21
N VAL A 31 -0.39 -15.36 30.65
CA VAL A 31 -1.61 -14.65 30.27
C VAL A 31 -1.49 -14.30 28.80
N ALA A 32 -2.22 -15.05 27.96
CA ALA A 32 -2.33 -14.80 26.53
C ALA A 32 -3.55 -13.91 26.25
N ALA A 33 -3.40 -12.88 25.43
CA ALA A 33 -4.44 -11.96 25.04
C ALA A 33 -4.78 -12.10 23.55
N ASN A 34 -6.04 -11.88 23.18
CA ASN A 34 -6.48 -12.02 21.79
C ASN A 34 -5.83 -10.97 20.88
N ASP A 35 -5.57 -11.38 19.64
CA ASP A 35 -4.89 -10.57 18.63
C ASP A 35 -5.77 -10.30 17.41
N ALA A 36 -5.43 -9.25 16.69
CA ALA A 36 -6.06 -8.92 15.41
C ALA A 36 -5.02 -8.41 14.41
N PHE A 37 -5.06 -8.95 13.20
CA PHE A 37 -4.19 -8.55 12.09
C PHE A 37 -4.99 -8.45 10.79
N ASP A 38 -4.50 -7.60 9.89
CA ASP A 38 -5.03 -7.48 8.54
C ASP A 38 -4.24 -8.35 7.57
N ALA A 39 -4.92 -8.77 6.51
CA ALA A 39 -4.34 -9.52 5.40
C ALA A 39 -4.99 -9.09 4.08
N LEU A 40 -4.36 -9.47 2.97
CA LEU A 40 -4.97 -9.42 1.65
C LEU A 40 -5.29 -10.83 1.21
N GLY A 41 -6.48 -11.05 0.65
CA GLY A 41 -6.78 -12.29 -0.06
C GLY A 41 -5.71 -12.55 -1.11
N ASN A 42 -5.40 -13.83 -1.38
CA ASN A 42 -4.42 -14.25 -2.39
C ASN A 42 -2.96 -13.83 -2.13
N ALA A 43 -2.64 -13.22 -0.97
CA ALA A 43 -1.29 -12.86 -0.58
C ALA A 43 -0.87 -13.55 0.72
N THR A 44 0.38 -14.00 0.80
CA THR A 44 0.98 -14.39 2.07
C THR A 44 1.39 -13.12 2.84
N VAL A 45 1.04 -13.06 4.13
CA VAL A 45 1.58 -12.06 5.06
C VAL A 45 2.54 -12.72 6.02
N ASN A 46 3.64 -12.02 6.33
CA ASN A 46 4.60 -12.42 7.35
C ASN A 46 4.53 -11.40 8.49
N ILE A 47 4.20 -11.86 9.68
CA ILE A 47 4.17 -11.03 10.89
C ILE A 47 5.45 -11.30 11.68
N ALA A 48 6.25 -10.25 11.86
CA ALA A 48 7.51 -10.33 12.59
C ALA A 48 7.27 -10.48 14.11
N ALA A 49 8.26 -11.06 14.80
CA ALA A 49 8.26 -11.14 16.26
C ALA A 49 8.23 -9.74 16.90
N PRO A 50 7.57 -9.57 18.07
CA PRO A 50 6.97 -10.62 18.89
C PRO A 50 5.57 -11.07 18.44
N GLY A 51 5.04 -10.52 17.33
CA GLY A 51 3.78 -10.97 16.70
C GLY A 51 2.63 -11.12 17.69
N VAL A 52 2.08 -12.34 17.81
CA VAL A 52 0.97 -12.65 18.74
C VAL A 52 1.34 -12.44 20.22
N LEU A 53 2.63 -12.42 20.56
CA LEU A 53 3.09 -12.23 21.94
C LEU A 53 3.24 -10.76 22.35
N THR A 54 2.88 -9.81 21.47
CA THR A 54 3.09 -8.36 21.70
C THR A 54 2.36 -7.85 22.96
N ASN A 55 1.19 -8.41 23.24
CA ASN A 55 0.29 -8.04 24.33
C ASN A 55 0.22 -9.12 25.45
N ASP A 56 1.10 -10.12 25.39
CA ASP A 56 1.10 -11.26 26.29
C ASP A 56 2.01 -11.08 27.51
N THR A 57 1.67 -11.77 28.59
CA THR A 57 2.54 -11.94 29.75
C THR A 57 2.95 -13.41 29.86
N LEU A 58 4.17 -13.73 29.44
CA LEU A 58 4.59 -15.14 29.30
C LEU A 58 4.91 -15.83 30.64
N ASN A 59 5.38 -15.09 31.66
CA ASN A 59 5.84 -15.66 32.93
C ASN A 59 6.80 -16.86 32.74
N GLY A 60 7.74 -16.74 31.80
CA GLY A 60 8.68 -17.81 31.44
C GLY A 60 8.11 -18.90 30.51
N GLY A 61 6.88 -18.72 30.03
CA GLY A 61 6.24 -19.61 29.06
C GLY A 61 6.63 -19.35 27.62
N GLU A 62 6.27 -20.30 26.77
CA GLU A 62 6.46 -20.26 25.32
C GLU A 62 5.22 -20.80 24.61
N ILE A 63 5.09 -20.50 23.31
CA ILE A 63 4.03 -21.08 22.48
C ILE A 63 4.28 -22.59 22.38
N THR A 64 3.27 -23.38 22.74
CA THR A 64 3.35 -24.85 22.80
C THR A 64 2.35 -25.56 21.89
N ALA A 65 1.29 -24.86 21.47
CA ALA A 65 0.30 -25.36 20.51
C ALA A 65 -0.34 -24.22 19.73
N PHE A 66 -0.79 -24.52 18.52
CA PHE A 66 -1.58 -23.61 17.68
C PHE A 66 -2.37 -24.38 16.63
N ASP A 67 -3.42 -23.76 16.11
CA ASP A 67 -4.15 -24.26 14.96
C ASP A 67 -3.42 -23.92 13.66
N ALA A 68 -2.95 -24.93 12.93
CA ALA A 68 -2.26 -24.74 11.65
C ALA A 68 -3.20 -24.32 10.50
N ASN A 69 -4.51 -24.39 10.71
CA ASN A 69 -5.54 -23.99 9.77
C ASN A 69 -6.54 -23.07 10.44
N GLY A 70 -6.82 -21.93 9.81
CA GLY A 70 -7.84 -21.00 10.28
C GLY A 70 -9.26 -21.51 9.99
N SER A 71 -10.24 -20.89 10.63
CA SER A 71 -11.65 -21.26 10.54
C SER A 71 -12.23 -21.23 9.11
N SER A 72 -11.57 -20.56 8.17
CA SER A 72 -11.97 -20.48 6.77
C SER A 72 -10.97 -21.11 5.79
N GLY A 73 -10.01 -21.90 6.30
CA GLY A 73 -9.09 -22.68 5.50
C GLY A 73 -7.77 -21.99 5.14
N GLY A 74 -7.50 -20.79 5.69
CA GLY A 74 -6.15 -20.22 5.64
C GLY A 74 -5.15 -21.12 6.38
N THR A 75 -3.87 -21.03 6.00
CA THR A 75 -2.78 -21.81 6.61
C THR A 75 -1.90 -20.92 7.48
N ILE A 76 -1.53 -21.40 8.67
CA ILE A 76 -0.72 -20.70 9.66
C ILE A 76 0.55 -21.50 9.94
N ASP A 77 1.69 -20.81 9.94
CA ASP A 77 2.98 -21.32 10.43
C ASP A 77 3.49 -20.38 11.52
N LEU A 78 3.24 -20.73 12.79
CA LEU A 78 3.54 -19.92 13.98
C LEU A 78 4.81 -20.42 14.68
N SER A 79 5.75 -19.50 14.91
CA SER A 79 7.01 -19.75 15.62
C SER A 79 6.89 -19.46 17.10
N THR A 80 7.80 -20.03 17.91
CA THR A 80 7.78 -19.86 19.38
C THR A 80 8.11 -18.45 19.85
N ASP A 81 8.72 -17.61 18.99
CA ASP A 81 8.98 -16.19 19.24
C ASP A 81 7.77 -15.27 18.94
N GLY A 82 6.64 -15.87 18.55
CA GLY A 82 5.39 -15.17 18.22
C GLY A 82 5.30 -14.66 16.78
N SER A 83 6.38 -14.75 15.99
CA SER A 83 6.32 -14.49 14.55
C SER A 83 5.53 -15.58 13.84
N PHE A 84 4.80 -15.21 12.78
CA PHE A 84 4.07 -16.20 11.99
C PHE A 84 3.92 -15.81 10.54
N ARG A 85 3.72 -16.83 9.71
CA ARG A 85 3.30 -16.69 8.32
C ARG A 85 1.84 -17.12 8.19
N TYR A 86 1.03 -16.30 7.54
CA TYR A 86 -0.35 -16.61 7.22
C TYR A 86 -0.59 -16.52 5.71
N THR A 87 -1.30 -17.50 5.17
CA THR A 87 -1.74 -17.51 3.77
C THR A 87 -3.24 -17.79 3.74
N PRO A 88 -4.08 -16.83 3.32
CA PRO A 88 -5.52 -17.04 3.19
C PRO A 88 -5.85 -18.17 2.21
N ALA A 89 -7.05 -18.74 2.35
CA ALA A 89 -7.62 -19.56 1.29
C ALA A 89 -7.76 -18.77 -0.02
N LEU A 90 -7.69 -19.46 -1.16
CA LEU A 90 -7.84 -18.85 -2.48
C LEU A 90 -9.15 -18.04 -2.57
N ASP A 91 -9.04 -16.81 -3.06
CA ASP A 91 -10.11 -15.84 -3.25
C ASP A 91 -10.88 -15.44 -1.97
N TYR A 92 -10.33 -15.73 -0.79
CA TYR A 92 -10.99 -15.44 0.47
C TYR A 92 -10.94 -13.94 0.84
N VAL A 93 -12.13 -13.40 1.12
CA VAL A 93 -12.36 -12.07 1.70
C VAL A 93 -13.30 -12.25 2.88
N GLY A 94 -12.94 -11.71 4.04
CA GLY A 94 -13.67 -11.92 5.28
C GLY A 94 -12.76 -12.07 6.49
N GLN A 95 -13.36 -12.46 7.61
CA GLN A 95 -12.68 -12.66 8.88
C GLN A 95 -12.53 -14.15 9.18
N GLU A 96 -11.32 -14.58 9.51
CA GLU A 96 -11.08 -15.92 10.04
C GLU A 96 -10.27 -15.91 11.33
N THR A 97 -10.34 -17.01 12.08
CA THR A 97 -9.72 -17.13 13.40
C THR A 97 -8.92 -18.42 13.54
N PHE A 98 -7.89 -18.38 14.37
CA PHE A 98 -7.12 -19.54 14.83
C PHE A 98 -6.67 -19.30 16.28
N ASP A 99 -6.52 -20.37 17.07
CA ASP A 99 -6.08 -20.26 18.47
C ASP A 99 -4.59 -20.63 18.62
N TYR A 100 -3.91 -20.02 19.61
CA TYR A 100 -2.58 -20.43 20.07
C TYR A 100 -2.56 -20.56 21.59
N THR A 101 -1.65 -21.39 22.11
CA THR A 101 -1.50 -21.66 23.55
C THR A 101 -0.06 -21.44 24.00
N VAL A 102 0.11 -20.59 25.01
CA VAL A 102 1.37 -20.40 25.74
C VAL A 102 1.35 -21.24 27.01
N SER A 103 2.44 -21.95 27.30
CA SER A 103 2.56 -22.77 28.51
C SER A 103 3.89 -22.57 29.23
N ASN A 104 3.88 -22.69 30.55
CA ASN A 104 5.05 -22.80 31.42
C ASN A 104 4.85 -23.93 32.46
N GLU A 105 5.73 -24.03 33.45
CA GLU A 105 5.60 -25.03 34.52
C GLU A 105 4.37 -24.83 35.42
N GLY A 106 3.84 -23.60 35.50
CA GLY A 106 2.65 -23.23 36.27
C GLY A 106 1.34 -23.58 35.57
N GLY A 107 1.31 -23.63 34.23
CA GLY A 107 0.14 -24.00 33.43
C GLY A 107 0.12 -23.34 32.05
N SER A 108 -1.07 -23.21 31.46
CA SER A 108 -1.26 -22.74 30.08
C SER A 108 -2.36 -21.68 29.94
N SER A 109 -2.23 -20.82 28.93
CA SER A 109 -3.25 -19.83 28.51
C SER A 109 -3.40 -19.87 27.00
N THR A 110 -4.64 -19.80 26.53
CA THR A 110 -5.00 -19.82 25.11
C THR A 110 -5.59 -18.48 24.71
N ALA A 111 -5.22 -17.98 23.54
CA ALA A 111 -5.78 -16.78 22.93
C ALA A 111 -6.18 -17.03 21.47
N THR A 112 -7.13 -16.23 21.00
CA THR A 112 -7.64 -16.28 19.63
C THR A 112 -7.04 -15.14 18.81
N VAL A 113 -6.50 -15.48 17.65
CA VAL A 113 -6.05 -14.51 16.64
C VAL A 113 -7.14 -14.34 15.60
N THR A 114 -7.46 -13.09 15.27
CA THR A 114 -8.39 -12.71 14.22
C THR A 114 -7.63 -12.16 13.00
N MET A 115 -7.80 -12.79 11.84
CA MET A 115 -7.29 -12.30 10.56
C MET A 115 -8.43 -11.67 9.76
N THR A 116 -8.25 -10.43 9.29
CA THR A 116 -9.25 -9.71 8.47
C THR A 116 -8.72 -9.45 7.05
N SER A 117 -9.40 -9.99 6.04
CA SER A 117 -9.16 -9.71 4.62
C SER A 117 -10.26 -8.81 4.09
N THR A 118 -9.94 -7.54 3.77
CA THR A 118 -10.92 -6.55 3.27
C THR A 118 -11.06 -6.53 1.74
N GLY A 119 -10.14 -7.18 1.03
CA GLY A 119 -10.10 -7.28 -0.43
C GLY A 119 -9.07 -8.31 -0.88
N ARG A 120 -8.96 -8.57 -2.19
CA ARG A 120 -7.98 -9.52 -2.74
C ARG A 120 -6.83 -8.80 -3.42
N GLY A 121 -5.67 -9.46 -3.36
CA GLY A 121 -4.52 -9.12 -4.17
C GLY A 121 -4.59 -9.88 -5.47
N VAL A 122 -4.55 -9.16 -6.58
CA VAL A 122 -4.50 -9.73 -7.92
C VAL A 122 -3.12 -9.45 -8.49
N PHE A 123 -2.23 -10.42 -8.39
CA PHE A 123 -0.82 -10.26 -8.67
C PHE A 123 -0.52 -10.47 -10.15
N VAL A 124 0.24 -9.55 -10.73
CA VAL A 124 0.76 -9.60 -12.09
C VAL A 124 2.28 -9.63 -12.04
N ASN A 125 2.88 -10.68 -12.58
CA ASN A 125 4.31 -10.73 -12.85
C ASN A 125 4.52 -11.16 -14.30
N ASN A 126 4.97 -10.22 -15.10
CA ASN A 126 5.10 -10.36 -16.54
C ASN A 126 6.25 -11.31 -16.97
N THR A 127 7.09 -11.73 -16.02
CA THR A 127 8.11 -12.77 -16.20
C THR A 127 7.61 -14.17 -15.85
N ALA A 128 6.42 -14.29 -15.25
CA ALA A 128 5.82 -15.57 -14.91
C ALA A 128 5.32 -16.32 -16.14
N SER A 129 5.18 -17.64 -15.99
CA SER A 129 4.55 -18.50 -16.99
C SER A 129 3.07 -18.13 -17.19
N ALA A 130 2.54 -18.41 -18.38
CA ALA A 130 1.10 -18.28 -18.62
C ALA A 130 0.29 -19.27 -17.77
N GLY A 131 -0.94 -18.88 -17.41
CA GLY A 131 -1.86 -19.73 -16.66
C GLY A 131 -1.80 -19.59 -15.14
N GLY A 132 -1.17 -18.53 -14.63
CA GLY A 132 -1.30 -18.15 -13.23
C GLY A 132 -2.75 -17.86 -12.84
N ASP A 133 -3.06 -18.00 -11.55
CA ASP A 133 -4.38 -17.77 -10.96
C ASP A 133 -4.52 -16.38 -10.33
N GLY A 134 -3.46 -15.57 -10.36
CA GLY A 134 -3.46 -14.22 -9.81
C GLY A 134 -3.09 -14.16 -8.33
N THR A 135 -2.75 -15.27 -7.69
CA THR A 135 -2.16 -15.26 -6.35
C THR A 135 -0.72 -14.75 -6.35
N GLN A 136 -0.23 -14.31 -5.19
CA GLN A 136 1.17 -13.91 -5.03
C GLN A 136 2.14 -15.03 -5.40
N ALA A 137 1.77 -16.29 -5.12
CA ALA A 137 2.58 -17.46 -5.44
C ALA A 137 2.49 -17.89 -6.92
N ASN A 138 1.37 -17.60 -7.58
CA ASN A 138 1.10 -17.99 -8.97
C ASN A 138 0.45 -16.82 -9.76
N PRO A 139 1.20 -15.73 -9.98
CA PRO A 139 0.66 -14.49 -10.52
C PRO A 139 0.25 -14.60 -11.99
N PHE A 140 -0.67 -13.74 -12.43
CA PHE A 140 -0.93 -13.57 -13.85
C PHE A 140 0.30 -13.04 -14.58
N ASN A 141 0.52 -13.47 -15.82
CA ASN A 141 1.59 -12.95 -16.65
C ASN A 141 1.18 -11.78 -17.54
N LYS A 142 -0.09 -11.36 -17.49
CA LYS A 142 -0.63 -10.24 -18.28
C LYS A 142 -1.51 -9.37 -17.39
N LEU A 143 -1.34 -8.05 -17.50
CA LEU A 143 -2.15 -7.09 -16.75
C LEU A 143 -3.64 -7.20 -17.12
N ALA A 144 -3.95 -7.44 -18.39
CA ALA A 144 -5.33 -7.60 -18.85
C ALA A 144 -6.06 -8.79 -18.18
N ALA A 145 -5.34 -9.86 -17.81
CA ALA A 145 -5.94 -11.00 -17.11
C ALA A 145 -6.27 -10.66 -15.66
N ALA A 146 -5.42 -9.88 -14.97
CA ALA A 146 -5.73 -9.37 -13.65
C ALA A 146 -6.95 -8.45 -13.67
N VAL A 147 -7.02 -7.54 -14.65
CA VAL A 147 -8.15 -6.61 -14.81
C VAL A 147 -9.47 -7.33 -15.04
N SER A 148 -9.48 -8.47 -15.76
CA SER A 148 -10.72 -9.23 -15.98
C SER A 148 -11.25 -9.95 -14.76
N GLU A 149 -10.39 -10.25 -13.77
CA GLU A 149 -10.76 -10.97 -12.54
C GLU A 149 -11.00 -10.04 -11.34
N ALA A 150 -10.45 -8.82 -11.38
CA ALA A 150 -10.55 -7.85 -10.31
C ALA A 150 -11.97 -7.31 -10.13
N GLN A 151 -12.34 -7.08 -8.86
CA GLN A 151 -13.62 -6.56 -8.42
C GLN A 151 -13.40 -5.36 -7.50
N SER A 152 -14.42 -4.52 -7.30
CA SER A 152 -14.35 -3.38 -6.38
C SER A 152 -13.82 -3.81 -5.01
N GLY A 153 -12.82 -3.09 -4.50
CA GLY A 153 -12.11 -3.40 -3.26
C GLY A 153 -10.84 -4.24 -3.44
N ASP A 154 -10.58 -4.78 -4.64
CA ASP A 154 -9.35 -5.50 -4.94
C ASP A 154 -8.19 -4.55 -5.24
N THR A 155 -6.97 -5.03 -4.99
CA THR A 155 -5.73 -4.39 -5.42
C THR A 155 -5.06 -5.25 -6.48
N ILE A 156 -4.92 -4.73 -7.69
CA ILE A 156 -4.02 -5.29 -8.70
C ILE A 156 -2.60 -4.87 -8.36
N PHE A 157 -1.75 -5.83 -8.01
CA PHE A 157 -0.34 -5.58 -7.76
C PHE A 157 0.50 -5.97 -8.97
N VAL A 158 1.28 -5.03 -9.50
CA VAL A 158 2.16 -5.25 -10.65
C VAL A 158 3.60 -5.37 -10.16
N ALA A 159 4.13 -6.60 -10.18
CA ALA A 159 5.53 -6.88 -9.93
C ALA A 159 6.41 -6.38 -11.10
N ARG A 160 7.71 -6.24 -10.84
CA ARG A 160 8.72 -5.74 -11.77
C ARG A 160 8.54 -6.27 -13.19
N GLY A 161 8.55 -5.34 -14.13
CA GLY A 161 8.45 -5.61 -15.55
C GLY A 161 9.09 -4.50 -16.39
N THR A 162 9.88 -4.87 -17.39
CA THR A 162 10.58 -3.92 -18.28
C THR A 162 9.67 -3.33 -19.38
N GLY A 163 8.39 -3.71 -19.43
CA GLY A 163 7.41 -3.19 -20.39
C GLY A 163 7.48 -3.77 -21.81
N ASP A 164 8.59 -4.39 -22.23
CA ASP A 164 8.78 -4.83 -23.62
C ASP A 164 8.33 -6.29 -23.86
N GLY A 165 7.28 -6.50 -24.66
CA GLY A 165 6.85 -7.85 -25.07
C GLY A 165 6.33 -8.74 -23.93
N THR A 166 5.96 -8.14 -22.80
CA THR A 166 5.79 -8.85 -21.52
C THR A 166 4.34 -9.00 -21.03
N GLY A 167 3.35 -8.39 -21.66
CA GLY A 167 1.95 -8.44 -21.18
C GLY A 167 1.48 -7.21 -20.38
N LEU A 168 2.29 -6.15 -20.34
CA LEU A 168 1.99 -4.83 -19.77
C LEU A 168 1.75 -3.73 -20.83
N GLY A 169 1.69 -4.10 -22.12
CA GLY A 169 1.66 -3.18 -23.27
C GLY A 169 0.31 -3.04 -23.97
N GLY A 170 -0.80 -3.45 -23.34
CA GLY A 170 -2.15 -3.30 -23.89
C GLY A 170 -2.98 -2.35 -23.02
N SER A 171 -3.84 -1.55 -23.64
CA SER A 171 -4.70 -0.62 -22.92
C SER A 171 -5.70 -1.38 -22.04
N ILE A 172 -5.95 -0.86 -20.84
CA ILE A 172 -6.86 -1.45 -19.87
C ILE A 172 -7.88 -0.43 -19.36
N THR A 173 -8.98 -0.93 -18.80
CA THR A 173 -9.95 -0.15 -18.04
C THR A 173 -10.07 -0.78 -16.67
N LEU A 174 -9.65 -0.05 -15.63
CA LEU A 174 -9.80 -0.49 -14.25
C LEU A 174 -11.29 -0.43 -13.88
N PRO A 175 -11.85 -1.49 -13.27
CA PRO A 175 -13.17 -1.41 -12.66
C PRO A 175 -13.17 -0.36 -11.54
N MET A 176 -14.36 0.15 -11.22
CA MET A 176 -14.51 1.11 -10.11
C MET A 176 -14.06 0.48 -8.79
N GLY A 177 -13.32 1.22 -7.97
CA GLY A 177 -12.83 0.75 -6.67
C GLY A 177 -11.69 -0.27 -6.74
N VAL A 178 -11.08 -0.48 -7.91
CA VAL A 178 -9.90 -1.35 -8.07
C VAL A 178 -8.63 -0.51 -8.08
N ASP A 179 -7.73 -0.84 -7.17
CA ASP A 179 -6.43 -0.16 -7.11
C ASP A 179 -5.43 -0.83 -8.04
N LEU A 180 -4.56 -0.03 -8.66
CA LEU A 180 -3.42 -0.48 -9.45
C LEU A 180 -2.13 -0.01 -8.80
N VAL A 181 -1.43 -0.96 -8.16
CA VAL A 181 -0.25 -0.69 -7.35
C VAL A 181 0.95 -1.37 -7.98
N GLY A 182 1.99 -0.62 -8.31
CA GLY A 182 3.26 -1.13 -8.77
C GLY A 182 4.20 -1.49 -7.63
N GLU A 183 5.16 -2.37 -7.92
CA GLU A 183 6.26 -2.68 -7.01
C GLU A 183 7.05 -1.43 -6.59
N GLY A 184 6.98 -0.31 -7.32
CA GLY A 184 7.62 0.95 -6.95
C GLY A 184 7.30 1.45 -5.53
N THR A 185 6.08 1.24 -5.06
CA THR A 185 5.68 1.54 -3.67
C THR A 185 5.61 0.31 -2.77
N GLY A 186 5.77 -0.89 -3.33
CA GLY A 186 5.43 -2.14 -2.66
C GLY A 186 3.93 -2.24 -2.37
N LEU A 187 3.56 -3.23 -1.56
CA LEU A 187 2.20 -3.47 -1.08
C LEU A 187 2.22 -3.62 0.43
N ILE A 188 1.59 -2.68 1.14
CA ILE A 188 1.62 -2.58 2.59
C ILE A 188 0.17 -2.47 3.11
N LEU A 189 -0.22 -3.37 4.00
CA LEU A 189 -1.54 -3.42 4.65
C LEU A 189 -1.31 -3.56 6.16
N ALA A 190 -0.89 -2.46 6.79
CA ALA A 190 -0.29 -2.40 8.13
C ALA A 190 1.07 -3.12 8.27
N GLN A 191 1.28 -4.23 7.57
CA GLN A 191 2.57 -4.93 7.43
C GLN A 191 2.95 -5.06 5.95
N THR A 192 4.24 -5.23 5.68
CA THR A 192 4.73 -5.37 4.31
C THR A 192 4.36 -6.73 3.74
N VAL A 193 3.55 -6.73 2.67
CA VAL A 193 3.18 -7.93 1.90
C VAL A 193 4.17 -8.13 0.76
N VAL A 194 4.50 -7.04 0.06
CA VAL A 194 5.55 -6.99 -0.96
C VAL A 194 6.40 -5.75 -0.71
N GLU A 195 7.71 -5.95 -0.58
CA GLU A 195 8.66 -4.85 -0.42
C GLU A 195 8.68 -3.93 -1.64
N ALA A 196 8.98 -2.65 -1.41
CA ALA A 196 9.18 -1.70 -2.49
C ALA A 196 10.39 -2.08 -3.36
N GLY A 197 10.25 -1.90 -4.65
CA GLY A 197 11.22 -2.28 -5.67
C GLY A 197 11.34 -1.22 -6.76
N GLN A 198 11.50 -1.67 -8.00
CA GLN A 198 11.55 -0.76 -9.15
C GLN A 198 10.15 -0.61 -9.74
N ASN A 199 9.81 0.59 -10.19
CA ASN A 199 8.54 0.86 -10.85
C ASN A 199 8.40 -0.05 -12.09
N PRO A 200 7.35 -0.89 -12.16
CA PRO A 200 7.08 -1.66 -13.37
C PRO A 200 6.66 -0.72 -14.50
N VAL A 201 7.09 -1.04 -15.72
CA VAL A 201 6.85 -0.20 -16.89
C VAL A 201 5.54 -0.57 -17.58
N ILE A 202 4.62 0.38 -17.66
CA ILE A 202 3.37 0.34 -18.41
C ILE A 202 3.54 1.16 -19.69
N ARG A 203 3.26 0.55 -20.85
CA ARG A 203 3.40 1.20 -22.17
C ARG A 203 2.08 1.47 -22.87
N ALA A 204 0.97 1.37 -22.14
CA ALA A 204 -0.37 1.52 -22.69
C ALA A 204 -1.26 2.33 -21.76
N ARG A 205 -2.40 2.79 -22.30
CA ARG A 205 -3.37 3.61 -21.58
C ARG A 205 -4.01 2.81 -20.43
N VAL A 206 -4.10 3.44 -19.27
CA VAL A 206 -4.95 3.01 -18.15
C VAL A 206 -6.16 3.93 -18.07
N THR A 207 -7.35 3.37 -18.24
CA THR A 207 -8.61 4.12 -18.09
C THR A 207 -9.21 3.83 -16.71
N CYS A 208 -9.59 4.86 -15.96
CA CYS A 208 -10.20 4.74 -14.64
C CYS A 208 -11.73 4.76 -14.76
N ALA A 209 -12.41 3.96 -13.93
CA ALA A 209 -13.87 3.95 -13.81
C ALA A 209 -14.38 4.58 -12.49
N GLY A 210 -13.47 4.97 -11.60
CA GLY A 210 -13.75 5.72 -10.37
C GLY A 210 -13.29 5.01 -9.12
N ASP A 211 -13.12 5.77 -8.05
CA ASP A 211 -12.63 5.30 -6.75
C ASP A 211 -11.32 4.49 -6.88
N ASN A 212 -10.48 4.83 -7.86
CA ASN A 212 -9.27 4.10 -8.20
C ASN A 212 -8.03 4.77 -7.59
N ILE A 213 -7.11 3.98 -7.05
CA ILE A 213 -5.74 4.44 -6.73
C ILE A 213 -4.76 3.84 -7.75
N ILE A 214 -3.93 4.69 -8.37
CA ILE A 214 -2.85 4.28 -9.28
C ILE A 214 -1.53 4.75 -8.69
N LYS A 215 -0.65 3.84 -8.29
CA LYS A 215 0.63 4.23 -7.68
C LYS A 215 1.82 3.34 -7.94
N GLY A 216 3.02 3.90 -7.88
CA GLY A 216 4.27 3.15 -7.94
C GLY A 216 4.61 2.58 -9.31
N LEU A 217 4.07 3.14 -10.40
CA LEU A 217 4.26 2.67 -11.78
C LEU A 217 5.20 3.59 -12.57
N SER A 218 5.71 3.08 -13.70
CA SER A 218 6.40 3.88 -14.70
C SER A 218 5.64 3.83 -16.02
N PHE A 219 5.05 4.94 -16.43
CA PHE A 219 4.40 5.08 -17.72
C PHE A 219 5.42 5.58 -18.74
N ASN A 220 5.76 4.75 -19.73
CA ASN A 220 6.82 5.04 -20.69
C ASN A 220 6.46 4.65 -22.13
N ASN A 221 6.81 5.50 -23.11
CA ASN A 221 6.51 5.29 -24.54
C ASN A 221 5.01 5.10 -24.83
N THR A 222 4.14 5.83 -24.14
CA THR A 222 2.70 5.76 -24.39
C THR A 222 2.34 6.59 -25.62
N SER A 223 1.68 5.97 -26.62
CA SER A 223 1.21 6.68 -27.82
C SER A 223 -0.11 7.43 -27.63
N GLU A 224 -0.75 7.17 -26.51
CA GLU A 224 -2.00 7.73 -26.03
C GLU A 224 -1.75 8.34 -24.64
N PRO A 225 -2.69 9.12 -24.08
CA PRO A 225 -2.78 9.37 -22.65
C PRO A 225 -2.39 8.15 -21.82
N ALA A 226 -1.34 8.30 -20.99
CA ALA A 226 -0.90 7.23 -20.12
C ALA A 226 -2.01 6.83 -19.15
N ILE A 227 -2.70 7.84 -18.59
CA ILE A 227 -3.90 7.66 -17.78
C ILE A 227 -5.04 8.48 -18.39
N THR A 228 -6.24 7.90 -18.42
CA THR A 228 -7.48 8.59 -18.78
C THR A 228 -8.50 8.41 -17.66
N ILE A 229 -9.09 9.52 -17.19
CA ILE A 229 -10.08 9.56 -16.12
C ILE A 229 -11.38 10.07 -16.74
N LEU A 230 -12.43 9.23 -16.80
CA LEU A 230 -13.63 9.46 -17.63
C LEU A 230 -14.93 9.38 -16.83
N ASN A 231 -15.56 10.51 -16.55
CA ASN A 231 -16.88 10.60 -15.89
C ASN A 231 -16.95 9.84 -14.55
N VAL A 232 -15.90 9.95 -13.74
CA VAL A 232 -15.74 9.17 -12.51
C VAL A 232 -15.76 10.01 -11.24
N SER A 233 -16.00 9.38 -10.09
CA SER A 233 -15.68 9.91 -8.77
C SER A 233 -14.27 9.49 -8.36
N ASP A 234 -13.63 10.31 -7.54
CA ASP A 234 -12.48 10.00 -6.70
C ASP A 234 -11.36 9.16 -7.37
N VAL A 235 -10.32 9.79 -7.90
CA VAL A 235 -9.15 9.06 -8.43
C VAL A 235 -7.89 9.64 -7.86
N THR A 236 -7.03 8.78 -7.32
CA THR A 236 -5.70 9.17 -6.83
C THR A 236 -4.63 8.57 -7.73
N VAL A 237 -3.77 9.41 -8.29
CA VAL A 237 -2.58 9.01 -9.04
C VAL A 237 -1.37 9.48 -8.25
N SER A 238 -0.61 8.56 -7.66
CA SER A 238 0.51 8.93 -6.79
C SER A 238 1.81 8.18 -7.04
N ASP A 239 2.96 8.80 -6.75
CA ASP A 239 4.25 8.10 -6.73
C ASP A 239 4.58 7.40 -8.07
N ASN A 240 4.08 7.93 -9.20
CA ASN A 240 4.34 7.39 -10.53
C ASN A 240 5.37 8.22 -11.28
N THR A 241 6.06 7.60 -12.24
CA THR A 241 6.92 8.31 -13.20
C THR A 241 6.31 8.27 -14.59
N PHE A 242 6.33 9.38 -15.31
CA PHE A 242 5.84 9.49 -16.69
C PHE A 242 6.98 9.98 -17.59
N SER A 243 7.23 9.29 -18.70
CA SER A 243 8.34 9.65 -19.61
C SER A 243 8.12 9.19 -21.04
N ASN A 244 8.80 9.84 -22.00
CA ASN A 244 8.84 9.45 -23.41
C ASN A 244 7.48 9.19 -24.06
N GLY A 245 6.40 9.85 -23.62
CA GLY A 245 5.11 9.73 -24.31
C GLY A 245 5.24 10.23 -25.75
N THR A 246 4.24 9.98 -26.59
CA THR A 246 4.01 10.78 -27.82
C THR A 246 2.69 11.55 -27.79
N SER A 247 1.93 11.42 -26.70
CA SER A 247 0.71 12.15 -26.35
C SER A 247 0.73 12.53 -24.87
N GLN A 248 -0.29 13.23 -24.39
CA GLN A 248 -0.42 13.74 -23.01
C GLN A 248 -0.20 12.64 -21.97
N TYR A 249 0.21 12.98 -20.75
CA TYR A 249 0.35 11.97 -19.70
C TYR A 249 -0.98 11.61 -19.05
N ILE A 250 -1.76 12.61 -18.65
CA ILE A 250 -3.02 12.42 -17.94
C ILE A 250 -4.11 13.21 -18.65
N ASP A 251 -5.16 12.51 -19.07
CA ASP A 251 -6.34 13.08 -19.72
C ASP A 251 -7.55 12.96 -18.77
N LEU A 252 -8.16 14.08 -18.38
CA LEU A 252 -9.35 14.11 -17.53
C LEU A 252 -10.57 14.55 -18.35
N GLN A 253 -11.51 13.66 -18.63
CA GLN A 253 -12.72 13.98 -19.39
C GLN A 253 -13.95 13.88 -18.50
N SER A 254 -14.15 14.93 -17.71
CA SER A 254 -15.23 15.10 -16.74
C SER A 254 -15.17 14.19 -15.51
N PHE A 255 -15.39 14.77 -14.34
CA PHE A 255 -15.33 14.06 -13.06
C PHE A 255 -16.36 14.61 -12.06
N GLY A 256 -16.78 13.76 -11.13
CA GLY A 256 -17.83 14.06 -10.14
C GLY A 256 -17.37 14.05 -8.68
N GLY A 257 -16.07 13.87 -8.43
CA GLY A 257 -15.46 13.81 -7.09
C GLY A 257 -14.06 14.43 -7.06
N ASP A 258 -13.18 13.90 -6.23
CA ASP A 258 -11.83 14.44 -6.04
C ASP A 258 -10.79 13.70 -6.89
N VAL A 259 -10.16 14.40 -7.84
CA VAL A 259 -9.00 13.86 -8.56
C VAL A 259 -7.74 14.37 -7.89
N THR A 260 -6.92 13.47 -7.34
CA THR A 260 -5.66 13.82 -6.68
C THR A 260 -4.49 13.27 -7.45
N LEU A 261 -3.58 14.15 -7.85
CA LEU A 261 -2.35 13.84 -8.56
C LEU A 261 -1.21 14.29 -7.64
N GLU A 262 -0.51 13.33 -7.03
CA GLU A 262 0.44 13.63 -5.97
C GLU A 262 1.78 12.90 -6.05
N ARG A 263 2.90 13.57 -5.76
CA ARG A 263 4.26 12.97 -5.81
C ARG A 263 4.58 12.22 -7.10
N ASN A 264 4.00 12.63 -8.23
CA ASN A 264 4.36 12.08 -9.52
C ASN A 264 5.56 12.84 -10.09
N VAL A 265 6.34 12.14 -10.90
CA VAL A 265 7.46 12.69 -11.64
C VAL A 265 7.14 12.65 -13.13
N PHE A 266 7.14 13.80 -13.79
CA PHE A 266 6.91 13.94 -15.21
C PHE A 266 8.21 14.37 -15.89
N THR A 267 8.70 13.61 -16.88
CA THR A 267 9.98 13.87 -17.55
C THR A 267 9.83 13.81 -19.07
N ASP A 268 10.22 14.88 -19.75
CA ASP A 268 10.19 15.00 -21.22
C ASP A 268 8.79 14.68 -21.81
N PRO A 269 7.76 15.42 -21.40
CA PRO A 269 6.43 15.24 -21.96
C PRO A 269 6.37 15.57 -23.47
N PRO A 270 5.62 14.79 -24.25
CA PRO A 270 5.42 15.07 -25.67
C PRO A 270 4.39 16.18 -25.88
N GLY A 271 4.87 17.38 -26.15
CA GLY A 271 3.97 18.46 -26.50
C GLY A 271 3.41 19.16 -25.26
N ASN A 272 2.07 19.35 -25.11
CA ASN A 272 1.54 20.14 -23.97
C ASN A 272 1.81 19.31 -22.72
N ASP A 273 2.74 19.79 -21.89
CA ASP A 273 3.43 18.98 -20.88
C ASP A 273 2.47 18.23 -19.97
N PHE A 274 1.43 18.94 -19.53
CA PHE A 274 0.33 18.42 -18.76
C PHE A 274 -0.97 19.06 -19.24
N TYR A 275 -1.52 18.50 -20.31
CA TYR A 275 -2.84 18.90 -20.77
C TYR A 275 -3.90 18.10 -20.03
N ILE A 276 -4.48 18.71 -19.00
CA ILE A 276 -5.73 18.22 -18.42
C ILE A 276 -6.87 18.81 -19.26
N ALA A 277 -7.37 18.00 -20.19
CA ALA A 277 -8.49 18.33 -21.08
C ALA A 277 -9.85 18.35 -20.36
N ALA A 278 -10.02 19.06 -19.25
CA ALA A 278 -11.34 19.08 -18.63
C ALA A 278 -12.32 19.82 -19.53
N LEU A 279 -13.52 19.27 -19.78
CA LEU A 279 -14.58 20.02 -20.44
C LEU A 279 -15.94 19.91 -19.71
N SER A 280 -15.96 19.41 -18.47
CA SER A 280 -17.03 19.62 -17.46
C SER A 280 -16.71 18.88 -16.15
N GLY A 281 -17.39 19.12 -15.04
CA GLY A 281 -17.23 18.36 -13.78
C GLY A 281 -17.71 19.10 -12.52
N ASN A 282 -17.91 18.39 -11.42
CA ASN A 282 -18.24 19.00 -10.12
C ASN A 282 -17.39 18.33 -9.04
N GLY A 283 -16.24 18.92 -8.71
CA GLY A 283 -15.30 18.30 -7.78
C GLY A 283 -14.01 19.08 -7.55
N VAL A 284 -13.07 18.46 -6.84
CA VAL A 284 -11.76 19.05 -6.54
C VAL A 284 -10.66 18.37 -7.35
N LEU A 285 -9.85 19.15 -8.05
CA LEU A 285 -8.61 18.69 -8.67
C LEU A 285 -7.43 19.11 -7.79
N ASN A 286 -6.81 18.16 -7.11
CA ASN A 286 -5.61 18.36 -6.31
C ASN A 286 -4.38 17.96 -7.12
N ILE A 287 -3.43 18.87 -7.28
CA ILE A 287 -2.15 18.65 -7.94
C ILE A 287 -1.10 19.09 -6.93
N VAL A 288 -0.52 18.12 -6.22
CA VAL A 288 0.25 18.37 -5.00
C VAL A 288 1.59 17.65 -5.01
N ASP A 289 2.67 18.32 -4.62
CA ASP A 289 4.00 17.71 -4.45
C ASP A 289 4.54 16.99 -5.72
N ASN A 290 4.12 17.38 -6.92
CA ASN A 290 4.62 16.76 -8.16
C ASN A 290 5.91 17.43 -8.63
N GLU A 291 6.77 16.65 -9.29
CA GLU A 291 7.98 17.14 -9.95
C GLU A 291 7.86 17.07 -11.47
N PHE A 292 8.24 18.15 -12.13
CA PHE A 292 8.21 18.29 -13.58
C PHE A 292 9.60 18.63 -14.11
N PHE A 293 10.08 17.83 -15.04
CA PHE A 293 11.37 17.97 -15.68
C PHE A 293 11.19 18.04 -17.20
N ASN A 294 11.82 19.05 -17.80
CA ASN A 294 12.01 19.09 -19.24
C ASN A 294 13.52 19.10 -19.53
N THR A 295 14.01 18.05 -20.17
CA THR A 295 15.41 17.91 -20.60
C THR A 295 15.58 18.13 -22.12
N ASP A 296 14.49 18.32 -22.86
CA ASP A 296 14.52 18.72 -24.25
C ASP A 296 15.06 20.16 -24.41
N SER A 297 15.73 20.38 -25.54
CA SER A 297 16.25 21.68 -25.99
C SER A 297 15.19 22.55 -26.66
N GLU A 298 14.05 21.98 -27.06
CA GLU A 298 12.91 22.73 -27.58
C GLU A 298 12.05 23.29 -26.43
N PRO A 299 11.47 24.51 -26.56
CA PRO A 299 10.53 25.05 -25.59
C PRO A 299 9.24 24.21 -25.59
N ALA A 300 9.20 23.17 -24.76
CA ALA A 300 8.02 22.34 -24.59
C ALA A 300 7.06 23.08 -23.66
N ARG A 301 6.15 23.83 -24.29
CA ARG A 301 4.73 24.00 -23.97
C ARG A 301 4.34 24.34 -22.51
N THR A 302 3.04 24.40 -22.25
CA THR A 302 2.47 24.82 -20.96
C THR A 302 2.59 23.70 -19.93
N LEU A 303 3.23 23.99 -18.79
CA LEU A 303 3.44 23.05 -17.68
C LEU A 303 2.13 22.47 -17.13
N TYR A 304 1.06 23.27 -17.09
CA TYR A 304 -0.29 22.85 -16.72
C TYR A 304 -1.30 23.69 -17.49
N GLU A 305 -2.16 23.06 -18.27
CA GLU A 305 -3.27 23.73 -18.95
C GLU A 305 -4.59 23.10 -18.56
N HIS A 306 -5.57 23.95 -18.25
CA HIS A 306 -6.93 23.52 -17.95
C HIS A 306 -7.94 24.46 -18.58
N GLU A 307 -8.84 23.89 -19.40
CA GLU A 307 -9.95 24.59 -20.02
C GLU A 307 -11.25 24.26 -19.26
N ILE A 308 -12.13 25.24 -19.01
CA ILE A 308 -13.41 24.99 -18.32
C ILE A 308 -14.54 25.50 -19.22
N THR A 309 -15.27 24.59 -19.88
CA THR A 309 -16.17 24.96 -20.99
C THR A 309 -17.66 24.88 -20.70
N SER A 310 -18.10 24.44 -19.52
CA SER A 310 -19.52 24.33 -19.17
C SER A 310 -19.81 24.84 -17.75
N GLY A 311 -21.10 24.87 -17.34
CA GLY A 311 -21.63 25.35 -16.05
C GLY A 311 -21.16 24.59 -14.79
N SER A 312 -19.99 23.99 -14.85
CA SER A 312 -19.31 23.13 -13.88
C SER A 312 -18.75 23.95 -12.71
N ALA A 313 -18.76 23.38 -11.50
CA ALA A 313 -18.14 23.97 -10.32
C ALA A 313 -16.87 23.19 -9.96
N ILE A 314 -15.69 23.71 -10.34
CA ILE A 314 -14.40 23.02 -10.16
C ILE A 314 -13.53 23.82 -9.19
N SER A 315 -12.98 23.12 -8.20
CA SER A 315 -11.91 23.67 -7.34
C SER A 315 -10.58 23.05 -7.70
N ILE A 316 -9.59 23.87 -8.04
CA ILE A 316 -8.24 23.42 -8.40
C ILE A 316 -7.31 23.81 -7.25
N ASN A 317 -6.64 22.84 -6.65
CA ASN A 317 -5.58 23.05 -5.68
C ASN A 317 -4.25 22.68 -6.34
N PHE A 318 -3.42 23.66 -6.65
CA PHE A 318 -2.09 23.47 -7.22
C PHE A 318 -1.04 23.90 -6.21
N SER A 319 -0.50 22.95 -5.44
CA SER A 319 0.38 23.26 -4.31
C SER A 319 1.66 22.45 -4.21
N ASN A 320 2.74 23.09 -3.76
CA ASN A 320 4.03 22.45 -3.52
C ASN A 320 4.62 21.71 -4.73
N ASN A 321 4.20 22.04 -5.94
CA ASN A 321 4.75 21.45 -7.15
C ASN A 321 6.07 22.13 -7.51
N ARG A 322 6.95 21.36 -8.15
CA ARG A 322 8.29 21.82 -8.55
C ARG A 322 8.51 21.60 -10.03
N ALA A 323 8.77 22.69 -10.74
CA ALA A 323 9.16 22.67 -12.15
C ALA A 323 10.40 23.55 -12.32
N LEU A 324 11.57 22.90 -12.43
CA LEU A 324 12.85 23.60 -12.52
C LEU A 324 13.45 23.42 -13.91
N GLY A 325 13.39 24.49 -14.70
CA GLY A 325 14.04 24.56 -16.01
C GLY A 325 15.02 25.73 -16.12
N THR A 326 15.96 25.60 -17.05
CA THR A 326 16.71 26.71 -17.64
C THR A 326 15.82 27.57 -18.54
N SER A 327 16.27 28.78 -18.88
CA SER A 327 15.48 29.76 -19.63
C SER A 327 14.97 29.21 -20.96
N GLY A 328 13.64 29.15 -21.12
CA GLY A 328 12.99 28.73 -22.35
C GLY A 328 12.72 27.24 -22.45
N GLN A 329 12.94 26.46 -21.39
CA GLN A 329 12.53 25.04 -21.39
C GLN A 329 11.00 24.89 -21.33
N PHE A 330 10.29 25.84 -20.73
CA PHE A 330 8.82 25.82 -20.69
C PHE A 330 8.25 27.01 -21.47
N SER A 331 7.10 26.84 -22.16
CA SER A 331 6.42 27.98 -22.80
C SER A 331 5.60 28.78 -21.80
N SER A 332 4.87 28.10 -20.91
CA SER A 332 4.07 28.71 -19.84
C SER A 332 4.12 27.83 -18.60
N GLY A 333 3.87 28.40 -17.42
CA GLY A 333 3.73 27.65 -16.18
C GLY A 333 2.31 27.12 -16.03
N VAL A 334 1.55 27.69 -15.11
CA VAL A 334 0.17 27.27 -14.84
C VAL A 334 -0.81 28.13 -15.65
N GLU A 335 -1.64 27.51 -16.47
CA GLU A 335 -2.66 28.12 -17.31
C GLU A 335 -4.05 27.56 -16.97
N ILE A 336 -4.95 28.44 -16.51
CA ILE A 336 -6.35 28.10 -16.24
C ILE A 336 -7.21 29.05 -17.06
N ILE A 337 -7.97 28.49 -18.00
CA ILE A 337 -8.81 29.23 -18.95
C ILE A 337 -10.27 28.86 -18.72
N GLN A 338 -11.06 29.84 -18.31
CA GLN A 338 -12.47 29.66 -18.03
C GLN A 338 -13.34 30.20 -19.17
N PHE A 339 -13.99 29.30 -19.91
CA PHE A 339 -14.98 29.64 -20.93
C PHE A 339 -16.43 29.62 -20.39
N GLY A 340 -16.67 29.02 -19.21
CA GLY A 340 -17.97 28.97 -18.53
C GLY A 340 -17.89 28.37 -17.10
N GLY A 341 -19.02 28.29 -16.38
CA GLY A 341 -19.10 27.68 -15.04
C GLY A 341 -18.57 28.55 -13.90
N ASP A 342 -18.21 27.92 -12.79
CA ASP A 342 -17.56 28.52 -11.62
C ASP A 342 -16.25 27.77 -11.33
N ALA A 343 -15.12 28.45 -11.52
CA ALA A 343 -13.80 27.90 -11.20
C ALA A 343 -13.20 28.60 -9.99
N ARG A 344 -12.59 27.84 -9.07
CA ARG A 344 -11.79 28.37 -7.97
C ARG A 344 -10.43 27.73 -8.00
N ALA A 345 -9.37 28.53 -8.02
CA ALA A 345 -8.00 28.03 -7.98
C ALA A 345 -7.28 28.51 -6.71
N THR A 346 -6.70 27.56 -5.96
CA THR A 346 -5.77 27.82 -4.86
C THR A 346 -4.38 27.42 -5.31
N ILE A 347 -3.46 28.38 -5.39
CA ILE A 347 -2.08 28.17 -5.85
C ILE A 347 -1.14 28.59 -4.73
N SER A 348 -0.35 27.65 -4.19
CA SER A 348 0.51 27.93 -3.03
C SER A 348 1.75 27.04 -2.95
N GLY A 349 2.87 27.56 -2.45
CA GLY A 349 4.07 26.74 -2.17
C GLY A 349 4.82 26.18 -3.39
N ASN A 350 4.46 26.55 -4.62
CA ASN A 350 5.10 26.02 -5.83
C ASN A 350 6.46 26.69 -6.12
N GLU A 351 7.41 25.92 -6.66
CA GLU A 351 8.71 26.39 -7.14
C GLU A 351 8.79 26.20 -8.66
N LEU A 352 8.61 27.30 -9.40
CA LEU A 352 8.45 27.28 -10.85
C LEU A 352 9.50 28.19 -11.52
N SER A 353 10.28 27.67 -12.47
CA SER A 353 11.31 28.43 -13.21
C SER A 353 11.55 27.92 -14.64
N GLY A 354 12.14 28.75 -15.50
CA GLY A 354 12.52 28.35 -16.86
C GLY A 354 11.51 28.69 -17.96
N PHE A 355 10.49 29.49 -17.69
CA PHE A 355 9.45 29.88 -18.66
C PHE A 355 9.92 30.95 -19.65
N SER A 356 9.52 30.81 -20.91
CA SER A 356 9.62 31.86 -21.94
C SER A 356 8.40 32.77 -22.02
N GLY A 357 7.23 32.29 -21.55
CA GLY A 357 5.97 33.03 -21.46
C GLY A 357 5.52 33.26 -20.00
N ASN A 358 4.21 33.17 -19.74
CA ASN A 358 3.64 33.45 -18.43
C ASN A 358 3.90 32.29 -17.46
N GLY A 359 4.45 32.58 -16.27
CA GLY A 359 4.56 31.55 -15.21
C GLY A 359 3.21 31.19 -14.58
N LEU A 360 2.26 32.13 -14.58
CA LEU A 360 0.88 31.93 -14.16
C LEU A 360 -0.05 32.75 -15.06
N PHE A 361 -1.05 32.11 -15.66
CA PHE A 361 -2.04 32.71 -16.53
C PHE A 361 -3.44 32.23 -16.12
N LEU A 362 -4.29 33.17 -15.69
CA LEU A 362 -5.66 32.91 -15.24
C LEU A 362 -6.59 33.84 -16.02
N VAL A 363 -7.48 33.30 -16.86
CA VAL A 363 -8.39 34.09 -17.72
C VAL A 363 -9.82 33.58 -17.67
#